data_AF-S4MKP1-F1
#
_entry.id   AF-S4MKP1-F1
#
_cell.length_a   1.000
_cell.length_b   1.000
_cell.length_c   1.000
_cell.angle_alpha   90.00
_cell.angle_beta   90.00
_cell.angle_gamma   90.00
#
_symmetry.space_group_name_H-M   'P 1'
#
loop_
_entity.id
_entity.type
_entity.pdbx_description
1 polymer ?
#
loop_
_entity_poly.entity_id
_entity_poly.type
_entity_poly.pdbx_seq_one_letter_code
_entity_poly.pdbx_strand_id
1 'polypeptide(L)'
;MRSPVLPLTWHLARSAGRRGFQSQLLAAGAAAVGAFVLLLMLAACLGSGARADRTTWRMPDAAPAGSATAVQAVTSTHVRHRPVTVVSLAQLPDRRPTPAPPGLSAFPKRGEVYVSPAWPG
;
A
#
# COMPACT_ATOMS: atom_id res chain seq x y z
N MET A 1 23.82 -39.52 7.46
CA MET A 1 23.51 -39.99 8.83
C MET A 1 22.20 -39.33 9.26
N ARG A 2 21.11 -40.09 9.45
CA ARG A 2 19.82 -39.52 9.90
C ARG A 2 19.96 -39.18 11.40
N SER A 3 19.81 -37.91 11.74
CA SER A 3 19.86 -37.41 13.12
C SER A 3 18.83 -38.16 13.98
N PRO A 4 19.24 -38.88 15.04
CA PRO A 4 18.32 -39.61 15.92
C PRO A 4 17.53 -38.68 16.85
N VAL A 5 17.72 -37.36 16.74
CA VAL A 5 17.16 -36.37 17.65
C VAL A 5 15.69 -36.07 17.33
N LEU A 6 15.31 -36.04 16.04
CA LEU A 6 13.92 -35.86 15.59
C LEU A 6 12.94 -36.94 16.06
N PRO A 7 13.25 -38.24 15.95
CA PRO A 7 12.33 -39.28 16.44
C PRO A 7 12.21 -39.24 17.97
N LEU A 8 13.27 -38.86 18.68
CA LEU A 8 13.27 -38.77 20.14
C LEU A 8 12.42 -37.59 20.65
N THR A 9 12.56 -36.41 20.03
CA THR A 9 11.75 -35.22 20.39
C THR A 9 10.28 -35.44 20.08
N TRP A 10 9.96 -36.08 18.95
CA TRP A 10 8.59 -36.45 18.60
C TRP A 10 7.98 -37.43 19.60
N HIS A 11 8.75 -38.45 20.01
CA HIS A 11 8.26 -39.45 20.95
C HIS A 11 8.02 -38.87 22.35
N LEU A 12 8.90 -37.98 22.82
CA LEU A 12 8.75 -37.27 24.09
C LEU A 12 7.61 -36.26 24.06
N ALA A 13 7.43 -35.54 22.95
CA ALA A 13 6.30 -34.64 22.77
C ALA A 13 4.96 -35.40 22.80
N ARG A 14 4.94 -36.63 22.26
CA ARG A 14 3.74 -37.46 22.21
C ARG A 14 3.50 -38.28 23.48
N SER A 15 4.54 -38.60 24.25
CA SER A 15 4.45 -39.37 25.51
C SER A 15 4.25 -38.49 26.75
N ALA A 16 4.47 -37.18 26.63
CA ALA A 16 4.08 -36.22 27.66
C ALA A 16 2.55 -36.29 27.81
N GLY A 17 2.06 -36.97 28.85
CA GLY A 17 0.64 -37.28 29.05
C GLY A 17 -0.30 -36.06 29.04
N ARG A 18 -1.56 -36.23 29.45
CA ARG A 18 -2.64 -35.22 29.28
C ARG A 18 -2.25 -33.78 29.70
N ARG A 19 -1.42 -33.62 30.73
CA ARG A 19 -0.91 -32.33 31.23
C ARG A 19 0.22 -31.72 30.38
N GLY A 20 1.11 -32.54 29.83
CA GLY A 20 2.17 -32.10 28.92
C GLY A 20 1.62 -31.64 27.58
N PHE A 21 0.67 -32.41 27.02
CA PHE A 21 -0.09 -32.01 25.84
C PHE A 21 -0.82 -30.67 26.04
N GLN A 22 -1.43 -30.43 27.20
CA GLN A 22 -2.07 -29.14 27.53
C GLN A 22 -1.06 -27.98 27.52
N SER A 23 0.12 -28.15 28.13
CA SER A 23 1.16 -27.10 28.12
C SER A 23 1.71 -26.83 26.71
N GLN A 24 1.86 -27.85 25.88
CA GLN A 24 2.30 -27.71 24.50
C GLN A 24 1.24 -27.04 23.62
N LEU A 25 -0.04 -27.36 23.81
CA LEU A 25 -1.14 -26.69 23.14
C LEU A 25 -1.23 -25.21 23.54
N LEU A 26 -1.02 -24.89 24.82
CA LEU A 26 -0.96 -23.50 25.31
C LEU A 26 0.22 -22.74 24.69
N ALA A 27 1.41 -23.35 24.68
CA ALA A 27 2.60 -22.74 24.07
C ALA A 27 2.43 -22.55 22.55
N ALA A 28 1.90 -23.54 21.85
CA ALA A 28 1.58 -23.44 20.42
C ALA A 28 0.52 -22.38 20.15
N GLY A 29 -0.50 -22.27 21.02
CA GLY A 29 -1.52 -21.23 20.96
C GLY A 29 -0.93 -19.83 21.10
N ALA A 30 -0.06 -19.62 22.10
CA ALA A 30 0.63 -18.35 22.29
C ALA A 30 1.50 -17.97 21.07
N ALA A 31 2.25 -18.94 20.53
CA ALA A 31 3.06 -18.73 19.32
C ALA A 31 2.19 -18.42 18.10
N ALA A 32 1.06 -19.11 17.93
CA ALA A 32 0.12 -18.86 16.85
C ALA A 32 -0.50 -17.46 16.92
N VAL A 33 -0.86 -16.99 18.11
CA VAL A 33 -1.37 -15.62 18.31
C VAL A 33 -0.30 -14.59 17.95
N GLY A 34 0.95 -14.80 18.40
CA GLY A 34 2.06 -13.91 18.05
C GLY A 34 2.32 -13.85 16.54
N ALA A 35 2.35 -15.01 15.87
CA ALA A 35 2.51 -15.09 14.42
C ALA A 35 1.34 -14.45 13.68
N PHE A 36 0.11 -14.65 14.15
CA PHE A 36 -1.09 -14.04 13.55
C PHE A 36 -1.06 -12.52 13.64
N VAL A 37 -0.70 -11.95 14.81
CA VAL A 37 -0.56 -10.50 14.98
C VAL A 37 0.56 -9.95 14.08
N LEU A 38 1.69 -10.65 13.99
CA LEU A 38 2.78 -10.27 13.10
C LEU A 38 2.34 -10.25 11.62
N LEU A 39 1.61 -11.28 11.19
CA LEU A 39 1.07 -11.37 9.82
C LEU A 39 0.04 -10.28 9.55
N LEU A 40 -0.82 -9.94 10.53
CA LEU A 40 -1.77 -8.84 10.40
C LEU A 40 -1.06 -7.49 10.27
N MET A 41 -0.03 -7.22 11.06
CA MET A 41 0.78 -6.01 10.93
C MET A 41 1.45 -5.93 9.55
N LEU A 42 2.01 -7.04 9.08
CA LEU A 42 2.60 -7.10 7.74
C LEU A 42 1.57 -6.84 6.65
N ALA A 43 0.38 -7.45 6.75
CA ALA A 43 -0.73 -7.21 5.83
C ALA A 43 -1.21 -5.75 5.86
N ALA A 44 -1.26 -5.12 7.03
CA ALA A 44 -1.62 -3.71 7.16
C ALA A 44 -0.58 -2.79 6.51
N CYS A 45 0.71 -3.06 6.70
CA CYS A 45 1.80 -2.29 6.08
C CYS A 45 1.83 -2.44 4.55
N LEU A 46 1.62 -3.65 4.03
CA LEU A 46 1.63 -3.88 2.58
C LEU A 46 0.33 -3.42 1.91
N GLY A 47 -0.81 -3.62 2.58
CA GLY A 47 -2.12 -3.23 2.09
C GLY A 47 -2.33 -1.71 2.05
N SER A 48 -1.74 -0.97 3.00
CA SER A 48 -1.78 0.49 3.01
C SER A 48 -1.03 1.08 1.81
N GLY A 49 0.13 0.53 1.44
CA GLY A 49 0.87 0.93 0.23
C GLY A 49 0.05 0.76 -1.05
N ALA A 50 -0.56 -0.41 -1.25
CA ALA A 50 -1.40 -0.66 -2.42
C ALA A 50 -2.66 0.24 -2.49
N ARG A 51 -3.14 0.74 -1.34
CA ARG A 51 -4.21 1.75 -1.30
C ARG A 51 -3.67 3.13 -1.63
N ALA A 52 -2.51 3.49 -1.08
CA ALA A 52 -1.84 4.76 -1.34
C ALA A 52 -1.56 4.94 -2.84
N ASP A 53 -1.05 3.90 -3.52
CA ASP A 53 -0.78 3.90 -4.97
C ASP A 53 -2.03 4.22 -5.81
N ARG A 54 -3.21 3.76 -5.37
CA ARG A 54 -4.48 4.06 -6.06
C ARG A 54 -4.98 5.48 -5.80
N THR A 55 -4.55 6.09 -4.69
CA THR A 55 -4.94 7.46 -4.30
C THR A 55 -3.89 8.51 -4.62
N THR A 56 -2.71 8.14 -5.14
CA THR A 56 -1.58 9.06 -5.37
C THR A 56 -1.95 10.28 -6.22
N TRP A 57 -2.84 10.14 -7.20
CA TRP A 57 -3.32 11.29 -8.00
C TRP A 57 -4.28 12.22 -7.25
N ARG A 58 -4.99 11.70 -6.24
CA ARG A 58 -5.94 12.48 -5.42
C ARG A 58 -5.23 13.15 -4.25
N MET A 59 -4.31 12.45 -3.60
CA MET A 59 -3.45 12.95 -2.54
C MET A 59 -2.02 12.50 -2.82
N PRO A 60 -1.23 13.32 -3.53
CA PRO A 60 0.17 13.00 -3.74
C PRO A 60 0.94 13.15 -2.43
N ASP A 61 1.74 12.15 -2.10
CA ASP A 61 2.67 12.24 -0.98
C ASP A 61 3.81 13.20 -1.30
N ALA A 62 4.25 13.96 -0.28
CA ALA A 62 5.43 14.79 -0.40
C ALA A 62 6.67 13.90 -0.58
N ALA A 63 7.20 13.84 -1.79
CA ALA A 63 8.44 13.14 -2.08
C ALA A 63 9.65 14.06 -1.83
N PRO A 64 10.75 13.55 -1.27
CA PRO A 64 12.03 14.25 -1.25
C PRO A 64 12.43 14.76 -2.65
N ALA A 65 13.15 15.88 -2.70
CA ALA A 65 13.52 16.53 -3.97
C ALA A 65 14.22 15.57 -4.97
N GLY A 66 14.93 14.54 -4.51
CA GLY A 66 15.59 13.53 -5.35
C GLY A 66 14.68 12.45 -5.96
N SER A 67 13.48 12.22 -5.41
CA SER A 67 12.56 11.15 -5.85
C SER A 67 11.25 11.66 -6.44
N ALA A 68 10.93 12.95 -6.29
CA ALA A 68 9.76 13.55 -6.92
C ALA A 68 9.84 13.45 -8.46
N THR A 69 8.71 13.11 -9.09
CA THR A 69 8.58 12.95 -10.55
C THR A 69 7.70 14.04 -11.19
N ALA A 70 6.75 14.58 -10.44
CA ALA A 70 5.84 15.63 -10.90
C ALA A 70 5.45 16.56 -9.74
N VAL A 71 4.97 17.75 -10.11
CA VAL A 71 4.34 18.74 -9.22
C VAL A 71 2.86 18.81 -9.59
N GLN A 72 2.02 18.82 -8.56
CA GLN A 72 0.58 18.99 -8.68
C GLN A 72 0.15 20.20 -7.85
N ALA A 73 -0.54 21.14 -8.48
CA ALA A 73 -1.22 22.24 -7.81
C ALA A 73 -2.72 22.09 -7.99
N VAL A 74 -3.47 22.14 -6.90
CA VAL A 74 -4.94 22.04 -6.90
C VAL A 74 -5.52 23.37 -6.46
N THR A 75 -6.45 23.90 -7.24
CA THR A 75 -7.20 25.11 -6.93
C THR A 75 -8.68 24.86 -7.16
N SER A 76 -9.52 25.46 -6.31
CA SER A 76 -10.96 25.54 -6.55
C SER A 76 -11.30 26.94 -7.03
N THR A 77 -11.94 27.02 -8.19
CA THR A 77 -12.53 28.26 -8.71
C THR A 77 -14.03 28.10 -8.87
N HIS A 78 -14.76 29.19 -9.10
CA HIS A 78 -16.20 29.16 -9.31
C HIS A 78 -16.55 29.69 -10.69
N VAL A 79 -17.34 28.94 -11.46
CA VAL A 79 -17.88 29.35 -12.75
C VAL A 79 -19.40 29.25 -12.67
N ARG A 80 -20.10 30.37 -12.89
CA ARG A 80 -21.58 30.45 -12.80
C ARG A 80 -22.12 29.87 -11.47
N HIS A 81 -21.51 30.25 -10.35
CA HIS A 81 -21.84 29.75 -8.99
C HIS A 81 -21.67 28.24 -8.79
N ARG A 82 -21.02 27.53 -9.72
CA ARG A 82 -20.64 26.13 -9.55
C ARG A 82 -19.15 26.04 -9.21
N PRO A 83 -18.76 25.28 -8.17
CA PRO A 83 -17.36 25.05 -7.85
C PRO A 83 -16.72 24.16 -8.91
N VAL A 84 -15.46 24.47 -9.22
CA VAL A 84 -14.68 23.86 -10.30
C VAL A 84 -13.30 23.58 -9.74
N THR A 85 -12.88 22.32 -9.81
CA THR A 85 -11.53 21.94 -9.39
C THR A 85 -10.59 21.99 -10.59
N VAL A 86 -9.60 22.87 -10.52
CA VAL A 86 -8.51 22.97 -11.49
C VAL A 86 -7.30 22.27 -10.90
N VAL A 87 -6.77 21.29 -11.64
CA VAL A 87 -5.55 20.56 -11.28
C VAL A 87 -4.49 20.86 -12.32
N SER A 88 -3.45 21.58 -11.91
CA SER A 88 -2.28 21.88 -12.76
C SER A 88 -1.19 20.86 -12.48
N LEU A 89 -0.80 20.11 -13.52
CA LEU A 89 0.22 19.07 -13.45
C LEU A 89 1.45 19.50 -14.24
N ALA A 90 2.63 19.30 -13.66
CA ALA A 90 3.90 19.51 -14.34
C ALA A 90 4.87 18.38 -14.02
N GLN A 91 5.40 17.72 -15.03
CA GLN A 91 6.48 16.76 -14.85
C GLN A 91 7.79 17.51 -14.58
N LEU A 92 8.60 17.02 -13.63
CA LEU A 92 9.93 17.59 -13.39
C LEU A 92 10.88 17.26 -14.55
N PRO A 93 11.70 18.21 -15.02
CA PRO A 93 12.73 17.96 -16.01
C PRO A 93 13.75 16.94 -15.47
N ASP A 94 14.31 16.13 -16.37
CA ASP A 94 15.33 15.12 -16.07
C ASP A 94 14.92 14.03 -15.06
N ARG A 95 13.61 13.80 -14.89
CA ARG A 95 13.05 12.74 -14.04
C ARG A 95 12.41 11.63 -14.84
N ARG A 96 12.24 10.46 -14.19
CA ARG A 96 11.52 9.34 -14.79
C ARG A 96 10.14 9.77 -15.29
N PRO A 97 9.67 9.21 -16.42
CA PRO A 97 8.32 9.45 -16.93
C PRO A 97 7.28 9.24 -15.81
N THR A 98 6.48 10.27 -15.54
CA THR A 98 5.35 10.13 -14.62
C THR A 98 4.25 9.37 -15.36
N PRO A 99 3.61 8.35 -14.75
CA PRO A 99 2.51 7.64 -15.39
C PRO A 99 1.36 8.59 -15.73
N ALA A 100 0.46 8.17 -16.63
CA ALA A 100 -0.73 8.95 -16.94
C ALA A 100 -1.72 8.92 -15.76
N PRO A 101 -2.43 10.03 -15.48
CA PRO A 101 -3.57 10.02 -14.55
C PRO A 101 -4.65 9.03 -15.02
N PRO A 102 -5.36 8.36 -14.09
CA PRO A 102 -6.44 7.45 -14.44
C PRO A 102 -7.52 8.18 -15.24
N GLY A 103 -7.94 7.58 -16.37
CA GLY A 103 -8.88 8.18 -17.31
C GLY A 103 -8.24 8.95 -18.46
N LEU A 104 -6.91 9.16 -18.43
CA LEU A 104 -6.13 9.70 -19.55
C LEU A 104 -5.23 8.61 -20.14
N SER A 105 -5.06 8.62 -21.46
CA SER A 105 -4.18 7.69 -22.17
C SER A 105 -2.70 8.03 -22.03
N ALA A 106 -2.38 9.30 -21.77
CA ALA A 106 -1.03 9.81 -21.61
C ALA A 106 -0.98 10.93 -20.56
N PHE A 107 0.21 11.21 -20.02
CA PHE A 107 0.43 12.37 -19.17
C PHE A 107 0.29 13.66 -20.01
N PRO A 108 -0.42 14.70 -19.53
CA PRO A 108 -0.64 15.93 -20.29
C PRO A 108 0.66 16.60 -20.71
N LYS A 109 0.76 16.99 -21.98
CA LYS A 109 1.90 17.80 -22.44
C LYS A 109 1.75 19.24 -21.95
N ARG A 110 2.86 19.97 -21.95
CA ARG A 110 2.87 21.40 -21.61
C ARG A 110 1.89 22.15 -22.52
N GLY A 111 0.90 22.82 -21.91
CA GLY A 111 -0.13 23.58 -22.62
C GLY A 111 -1.38 22.78 -23.01
N GLU A 112 -1.41 21.47 -22.77
CA GLU A 112 -2.64 20.69 -22.94
C GLU A 112 -3.58 20.90 -21.76
N VAL A 113 -4.87 21.02 -22.05
CA VAL A 113 -5.94 21.14 -21.06
C VAL A 113 -6.93 20.01 -21.29
N TYR A 114 -7.21 19.26 -20.23
CA TYR A 114 -8.23 18.21 -20.23
C TYR A 114 -9.39 18.65 -19.36
N VAL A 115 -10.60 18.40 -19.84
CA VAL A 115 -11.85 18.77 -19.16
C VAL A 115 -12.62 17.50 -18.86
N SER A 116 -13.17 17.42 -17.64
CA SER A 116 -14.03 16.30 -17.25
C SER A 116 -15.29 16.27 -18.13
N PRO A 117 -15.79 15.08 -18.54
CA PRO A 117 -17.01 14.96 -19.35
C PRO A 117 -18.24 15.58 -18.72
N ALA A 118 -18.26 15.71 -17.39
CA ALA A 118 -19.37 16.28 -16.64
C ALA A 118 -19.38 17.83 -16.66
N TRP A 119 -18.41 18.48 -17.31
CA TRP A 119 -18.36 19.93 -17.40
C TRP A 119 -19.49 20.49 -18.27
N PRO A 120 -20.46 21.23 -17.70
CA PRO A 120 -21.50 21.89 -18.47
C PRO A 120 -20.95 23.25 -18.95
N GLY A 121 -21.01 23.51 -20.26
CA GLY A 121 -20.68 24.82 -20.87
C GLY A 121 -21.63 25.95 -20.47
#